data_AF-A0A955LWL0-F1
#
_entry.id   AF-A0A955LWL0-F1
#
_cell.length_a   1.000
_cell.length_b   1.000
_cell.length_c   1.000
_cell.angle_alpha   90.00
_cell.angle_beta   90.00
_cell.angle_gamma   90.00
#
_symmetry.space_group_name_H-M   'P 1'
#
loop_
_entity.id
_entity.type
_entity.pdbx_description
1 polymer ?
#
loop_
_entity_poly.entity_id
_entity_poly.type
_entity_poly.pdbx_seq_one_letter_code
_entity_poly.pdbx_strand_id
1 'polypeptide(L)'
;IIREGIDLGEVTLSKTKNNRTQAYLRYCLANGYTYLHQLTESMGGIVDRTIPQSEHLLQAKRHLLQATDFEIDDPSLKVQLLVNLGNSLDTFGRGIEAIHAYNEALRLSKNFPMAVANRAKALRAFADISDKYRASIYVTAYQDIKSVLDDPKLVQVGGLEAKKAFERELTNIESRFQDKSLLKKNIKHPRYKTDGLTKFEKYYLDFCSQEGLFLNFHIHDGHCEAAIEDPVFIRLITKLDDNDTFYYFAKQLNQIKEDYAVARLNLVQSQYKQKAFDNISKRTSYVYALDYSQFNLYIGLLKSAFKDAFNILDKIAVFINDYYNLELKENNIYFITASIWEDKGAIRREILNSENISLYALYDIYRDFKSNRCQKIKQIRNALTHRRLVVFDSLITSIDDDADKHNIDSDTLLQETVNLMRLTKAAIIYLINFVNIEEEKKHKAGVKPILSMYADTSQFL
;
A
#
# COMPACT_ATOMS: atom_id res chain seq x y z
N ILE A 1 2.19 -27.24 -22.82
CA ILE A 1 3.40 -26.42 -22.53
C ILE A 1 3.26 -25.59 -21.25
N ILE A 2 2.60 -24.41 -21.22
CA ILE A 2 2.61 -23.55 -20.00
C ILE A 2 2.03 -24.27 -18.78
N ARG A 3 0.86 -24.92 -18.92
CA ARG A 3 0.24 -25.71 -17.83
C ARG A 3 1.16 -26.83 -17.33
N GLU A 4 1.70 -27.64 -18.24
CA GLU A 4 2.66 -28.71 -17.90
C GLU A 4 3.91 -28.17 -17.18
N GLY A 5 4.41 -27.00 -17.59
CA GLY A 5 5.54 -26.35 -16.94
C GLY A 5 5.20 -25.87 -15.52
N ILE A 6 4.00 -25.33 -15.31
CA ILE A 6 3.50 -24.97 -13.97
C ILE A 6 3.38 -26.23 -13.11
N ASP A 7 2.72 -27.28 -13.62
CA ASP A 7 2.49 -28.53 -12.87
C ASP A 7 3.83 -29.15 -12.44
N LEU A 8 4.80 -29.22 -13.35
CA LEU A 8 6.16 -29.71 -13.05
C LEU A 8 6.87 -28.80 -12.04
N GLY A 9 6.72 -27.48 -12.17
CA GLY A 9 7.31 -26.49 -11.27
C GLY A 9 6.78 -26.62 -9.84
N GLU A 10 5.47 -26.77 -9.65
CA GLU A 10 4.82 -26.95 -8.35
C GLU A 10 5.27 -28.26 -7.69
N VAL A 11 5.31 -29.36 -8.45
CA VAL A 11 5.83 -30.65 -7.97
C VAL A 11 7.29 -30.53 -7.54
N THR A 12 8.12 -29.84 -8.33
CA THR A 12 9.54 -29.66 -8.02
C THR A 12 9.73 -28.78 -6.79
N LEU A 13 8.95 -27.70 -6.66
CA LEU A 13 8.96 -26.78 -5.54
C LEU A 13 8.63 -27.51 -4.22
N SER A 14 7.62 -28.39 -4.23
CA SER A 14 7.22 -29.17 -3.04
C SER A 14 8.30 -30.10 -2.50
N LYS A 15 9.26 -30.51 -3.34
CA LYS A 15 10.36 -31.44 -2.99
C LYS A 15 11.66 -30.71 -2.67
N THR A 16 11.80 -29.47 -3.10
CA THR A 16 13.04 -28.70 -2.99
C THR A 16 13.17 -28.10 -1.60
N LYS A 17 14.32 -28.30 -0.94
CA LYS A 17 14.65 -27.66 0.35
C LYS A 17 15.66 -26.50 0.21
N ASN A 18 16.22 -26.29 -0.97
CA ASN A 18 17.19 -25.23 -1.20
C ASN A 18 16.49 -23.87 -1.40
N ASN A 19 16.74 -22.91 -0.52
CA ASN A 19 16.11 -21.58 -0.55
C ASN A 19 16.30 -20.84 -1.88
N ARG A 20 17.49 -20.88 -2.49
CA ARG A 20 17.76 -20.22 -3.78
C ARG A 20 16.95 -20.85 -4.90
N THR A 21 16.91 -22.18 -4.94
CA THR A 21 16.10 -22.91 -5.92
C THR A 21 14.61 -22.66 -5.70
N GLN A 22 14.14 -22.58 -4.44
CA GLN A 22 12.75 -22.21 -4.15
C GLN A 22 12.42 -20.81 -4.67
N ALA A 23 13.26 -19.81 -4.40
CA ALA A 23 13.04 -18.44 -4.88
C ALA A 23 12.96 -18.39 -6.42
N TYR A 24 13.89 -19.06 -7.11
CA TYR A 24 13.90 -19.11 -8.58
C TYR A 24 12.68 -19.85 -9.16
N LEU A 25 12.31 -21.01 -8.61
CA LEU A 25 11.14 -21.75 -9.05
C LEU A 25 9.85 -20.94 -8.88
N ARG A 26 9.71 -20.24 -7.75
CA ARG A 26 8.57 -19.34 -7.50
C ARG A 26 8.53 -18.19 -8.49
N TYR A 27 9.66 -17.57 -8.79
CA TYR A 27 9.74 -16.56 -9.85
C TYR A 27 9.26 -17.10 -11.21
N CYS A 28 9.73 -18.30 -11.60
CA CYS A 28 9.30 -18.94 -12.84
C CYS A 28 7.81 -19.31 -12.84
N LEU A 29 7.29 -19.86 -11.75
CA LEU A 29 5.87 -20.18 -11.57
C LEU A 29 5.00 -18.93 -11.69
N ALA A 30 5.40 -17.83 -11.05
CA ALA A 30 4.69 -16.57 -11.15
C ALA A 30 4.61 -16.06 -12.59
N ASN A 31 5.70 -16.14 -13.35
CA ASN A 31 5.70 -15.79 -14.76
C ASN A 31 4.76 -16.72 -15.55
N GLY A 32 4.79 -18.03 -15.29
CA GLY A 32 3.90 -19.01 -15.90
C GLY A 32 2.42 -18.69 -15.67
N TYR A 33 2.01 -18.42 -14.43
CA TYR A 33 0.65 -18.02 -14.10
C TYR A 33 0.25 -16.69 -14.74
N THR A 34 1.17 -15.73 -14.82
CA THR A 34 0.95 -14.44 -15.50
C THR A 34 0.67 -14.64 -17.00
N TYR A 35 1.48 -15.46 -17.67
CA TYR A 35 1.24 -15.80 -19.08
C TYR A 35 -0.07 -16.58 -19.27
N LEU A 36 -0.41 -17.47 -18.33
CA LEU A 36 -1.65 -18.22 -18.39
C LEU A 36 -2.86 -17.27 -18.31
N HIS A 37 -2.86 -16.33 -17.36
CA HIS A 37 -3.86 -15.26 -17.29
C HIS A 37 -3.98 -14.48 -18.61
N GLN A 38 -2.85 -14.06 -19.19
CA GLN A 38 -2.85 -13.31 -20.44
C GLN A 38 -3.52 -14.09 -21.58
N LEU A 39 -3.24 -15.39 -21.70
CA LEU A 39 -3.78 -16.22 -22.78
C LEU A 39 -5.23 -16.67 -22.56
N THR A 40 -5.64 -16.91 -21.32
CA THR A 40 -6.95 -17.52 -21.03
C THR A 40 -8.01 -16.51 -20.60
N GLU A 41 -7.62 -15.44 -19.93
CA GLU A 41 -8.54 -14.47 -19.32
C GLU A 41 -8.46 -13.10 -20.01
N SER A 42 -7.29 -12.67 -20.48
CA SER A 42 -7.13 -11.37 -21.16
C SER A 42 -7.36 -11.44 -22.68
N MET A 43 -6.74 -12.39 -23.38
CA MET A 43 -6.87 -12.55 -24.84
C MET A 43 -7.97 -13.54 -25.25
N GLY A 44 -8.36 -14.45 -24.35
CA GLY A 44 -9.25 -15.57 -24.64
C GLY A 44 -10.74 -15.24 -24.77
N GLY A 45 -11.15 -13.96 -24.70
CA GLY A 45 -12.55 -13.56 -24.83
C GLY A 45 -13.48 -13.99 -23.69
N ILE A 46 -12.93 -14.44 -22.55
CA ILE A 46 -13.71 -14.63 -21.31
C ILE A 46 -13.88 -13.24 -20.67
N VAL A 47 -14.88 -12.50 -21.17
CA VAL A 47 -15.20 -11.12 -20.76
C VAL A 47 -15.58 -10.99 -19.28
N ASP A 48 -15.95 -12.10 -18.62
CA ASP A 48 -16.57 -12.06 -17.29
C ASP A 48 -15.62 -12.24 -16.08
N ARG A 49 -14.35 -12.62 -16.26
CA ARG A 49 -13.45 -12.81 -15.10
C ARG A 49 -12.79 -11.50 -14.69
N THR A 50 -13.42 -10.85 -13.72
CA THR A 50 -12.88 -9.67 -13.05
C THR A 50 -11.60 -10.01 -12.27
N ILE A 51 -10.74 -9.01 -12.05
CA ILE A 51 -9.47 -9.15 -11.29
C ILE A 51 -9.67 -9.89 -9.94
N PRO A 52 -10.71 -9.60 -9.13
CA PRO A 52 -10.97 -10.32 -7.88
C PRO A 52 -11.18 -11.84 -8.04
N GLN A 53 -11.60 -12.31 -9.22
CA GLN A 53 -11.92 -13.71 -9.51
C GLN A 53 -10.79 -14.48 -10.21
N SER A 54 -9.74 -13.80 -10.67
CA SER A 54 -8.63 -14.46 -11.35
C SER A 54 -7.76 -15.25 -10.39
N GLU A 55 -7.87 -16.57 -10.44
CA GLU A 55 -6.98 -17.46 -9.68
C GLU A 55 -5.54 -17.42 -10.23
N HIS A 56 -5.38 -17.23 -11.55
CA HIS A 56 -4.05 -17.13 -12.16
C HIS A 56 -3.27 -15.91 -11.64
N LEU A 57 -3.91 -14.73 -11.58
CA LEU A 57 -3.28 -13.55 -10.98
C LEU A 57 -2.98 -13.77 -9.50
N LEU A 58 -3.89 -14.43 -8.75
CA LEU A 58 -3.70 -14.70 -7.34
C LEU A 58 -2.50 -15.62 -7.08
N GLN A 59 -2.35 -16.69 -7.87
CA GLN A 59 -1.21 -17.60 -7.79
C GLN A 59 0.09 -16.91 -8.19
N ALA A 60 0.07 -16.07 -9.24
CA ALA A 60 1.23 -15.27 -9.62
C ALA A 60 1.70 -14.37 -8.46
N LYS A 61 0.78 -13.61 -7.85
CA LYS A 61 1.08 -12.76 -6.69
C LYS A 61 1.64 -13.56 -5.51
N ARG A 62 1.01 -14.70 -5.18
CA ARG A 62 1.45 -15.57 -4.07
C ARG A 62 2.88 -16.04 -4.25
N HIS A 63 3.23 -16.55 -5.43
CA HIS A 63 4.59 -16.99 -5.72
C HIS A 63 5.60 -15.84 -5.67
N LEU A 64 5.25 -14.66 -6.19
CA LEU A 64 6.13 -13.48 -6.12
C LEU A 64 6.38 -13.05 -4.67
N LEU A 65 5.33 -12.95 -3.86
CA LEU A 65 5.46 -12.61 -2.44
C LEU A 65 6.30 -13.65 -1.69
N GLN A 66 6.03 -14.94 -1.90
CA GLN A 66 6.79 -16.01 -1.25
C GLN A 66 8.24 -16.06 -1.71
N ALA A 67 8.54 -15.68 -2.96
CA ALA A 67 9.92 -15.58 -3.43
C ALA A 67 10.71 -14.48 -2.70
N THR A 68 10.05 -13.40 -2.24
CA THR A 68 10.71 -12.33 -1.46
C THR A 68 11.06 -12.71 -0.03
N ASP A 69 10.49 -13.82 0.48
CA ASP A 69 10.81 -14.33 1.82
C ASP A 69 12.17 -15.07 1.84
N PHE A 70 12.81 -15.27 0.69
CA PHE A 70 14.12 -15.92 0.55
C PHE A 70 15.22 -14.94 0.16
N GLU A 71 16.45 -15.22 0.63
CA GLU A 71 17.63 -14.53 0.13
C GLU A 71 17.91 -14.89 -1.33
N ILE A 72 18.09 -13.86 -2.16
CA ILE A 72 18.41 -13.97 -3.58
C ILE A 72 19.75 -13.27 -3.80
N ASP A 73 20.78 -14.07 -4.03
CA ASP A 73 22.15 -13.59 -4.24
C ASP A 73 22.34 -12.93 -5.62
N ASP A 74 21.57 -13.35 -6.63
CA ASP A 74 21.64 -12.77 -7.97
C ASP A 74 20.89 -11.42 -7.98
N PRO A 75 21.60 -10.28 -8.07
CA PRO A 75 20.96 -8.97 -8.05
C PRO A 75 20.05 -8.75 -9.25
N SER A 76 20.35 -9.37 -10.41
CA SER A 76 19.53 -9.26 -11.62
C SER A 76 18.17 -9.94 -11.42
N LEU A 77 18.17 -11.15 -10.86
CA LEU A 77 16.95 -11.87 -10.51
C LEU A 77 16.15 -11.11 -9.45
N LYS A 78 16.82 -10.56 -8.43
CA LYS A 78 16.15 -9.78 -7.37
C LYS A 78 15.45 -8.53 -7.94
N VAL A 79 16.11 -7.79 -8.85
CA VAL A 79 15.52 -6.64 -9.54
C VAL A 79 14.30 -7.06 -10.38
N GLN A 80 14.41 -8.13 -11.16
CA GLN A 80 13.29 -8.63 -11.98
C GLN A 80 12.12 -9.13 -11.12
N LEU A 81 12.41 -9.82 -10.01
CA LEU A 81 11.39 -10.27 -9.07
C LEU A 81 10.63 -9.08 -8.49
N LEU A 82 11.32 -8.04 -8.03
CA LEU A 82 10.70 -6.83 -7.48
C LEU A 82 9.85 -6.09 -8.52
N VAL A 83 10.31 -6.02 -9.77
CA VAL A 83 9.52 -5.44 -10.88
C VAL A 83 8.27 -6.28 -11.16
N ASN A 84 8.38 -7.60 -11.19
CA ASN A 84 7.23 -8.47 -11.43
C ASN A 84 6.23 -8.45 -10.26
N LEU A 85 6.73 -8.37 -9.03
CA LEU A 85 5.90 -8.13 -7.85
C LEU A 85 5.16 -6.81 -7.95
N GLY A 86 5.85 -5.73 -8.33
CA GLY A 86 5.24 -4.43 -8.59
C GLY A 86 4.15 -4.49 -9.66
N ASN A 87 4.40 -5.18 -10.78
CA ASN A 87 3.43 -5.34 -11.86
C ASN A 87 2.20 -6.13 -11.40
N SER A 88 2.41 -7.19 -10.62
CA SER A 88 1.34 -8.00 -10.05
C SER A 88 0.48 -7.20 -9.07
N LEU A 89 1.11 -6.43 -8.18
CA LEU A 89 0.43 -5.55 -7.24
C LEU A 89 -0.35 -4.44 -7.97
N ASP A 90 0.24 -3.78 -8.97
CA ASP A 90 -0.44 -2.78 -9.82
C ASP A 90 -1.68 -3.35 -10.50
N THR A 91 -1.61 -4.62 -10.96
CA THR A 91 -2.74 -5.34 -11.56
C THR A 91 -3.88 -5.54 -10.56
N PHE A 92 -3.59 -5.76 -9.27
CA PHE A 92 -4.59 -5.81 -8.20
C PHE A 92 -5.02 -4.43 -7.70
N GLY A 93 -4.55 -3.35 -8.32
CA GLY A 93 -4.80 -1.98 -7.88
C GLY A 93 -3.97 -1.53 -6.69
N ARG A 94 -3.04 -2.36 -6.23
CA ARG A 94 -2.14 -2.08 -5.11
C ARG A 94 -0.95 -1.22 -5.53
N GLY A 95 -1.28 -0.04 -6.08
CA GLY A 95 -0.30 0.88 -6.67
C GLY A 95 0.72 1.46 -5.69
N ILE A 96 0.38 1.70 -4.42
CA ILE A 96 1.30 2.17 -3.38
C ILE A 96 2.36 1.12 -3.06
N GLU A 97 1.97 -0.13 -2.82
CA GLU A 97 2.93 -1.22 -2.63
C GLU A 97 3.71 -1.51 -3.92
N ALA A 98 3.09 -1.37 -5.10
CA ALA A 98 3.79 -1.50 -6.38
C ALA A 98 4.90 -0.45 -6.53
N ILE A 99 4.62 0.82 -6.21
CA ILE A 99 5.62 1.90 -6.22
C ILE A 99 6.76 1.59 -5.26
N HIS A 100 6.46 1.05 -4.07
CA HIS A 100 7.49 0.59 -3.14
C HIS A 100 8.37 -0.50 -3.75
N ALA A 101 7.79 -1.54 -4.36
CA ALA A 101 8.54 -2.60 -5.02
C ALA A 101 9.44 -2.08 -6.15
N TYR A 102 8.95 -1.15 -6.98
CA TYR A 102 9.78 -0.52 -8.02
C TYR A 102 10.89 0.34 -7.43
N ASN A 103 10.64 1.04 -6.32
CA ASN A 103 11.68 1.82 -5.64
C ASN A 103 12.77 0.92 -5.05
N GLU A 104 12.43 -0.22 -4.46
CA GLU A 104 13.43 -1.22 -4.04
C GLU A 104 14.24 -1.73 -5.24
N ALA A 105 13.58 -2.04 -6.37
CA ALA A 105 14.28 -2.45 -7.59
C ALA A 105 15.26 -1.37 -8.07
N LEU A 106 14.89 -0.09 -7.99
CA LEU A 106 15.70 1.05 -8.43
C LEU A 106 16.83 1.41 -7.45
N ARG A 107 16.73 1.02 -6.17
CA ARG A 107 17.86 1.07 -5.23
C ARG A 107 18.95 0.05 -5.61
N LEU A 108 18.56 -1.12 -6.11
CA LEU A 108 19.49 -2.17 -6.54
C LEU A 108 20.06 -1.90 -7.94
N SER A 109 19.23 -1.42 -8.88
CA SER A 109 19.64 -1.09 -10.24
C SER A 109 19.05 0.25 -10.66
N LYS A 110 19.86 1.30 -10.48
CA LYS A 110 19.49 2.66 -10.87
C LYS A 110 19.16 2.70 -12.36
N ASN A 111 18.05 3.37 -12.71
CA ASN A 111 17.56 3.54 -14.07
C ASN A 111 17.14 2.24 -14.78
N PHE A 112 16.82 1.16 -14.06
CA PHE A 112 16.28 -0.05 -14.71
C PHE A 112 14.98 0.28 -15.48
N PRO A 113 14.95 0.16 -16.82
CA PRO A 113 13.90 0.78 -17.64
C PRO A 113 12.47 0.38 -17.26
N MET A 114 12.25 -0.92 -17.02
CA MET A 114 10.94 -1.43 -16.62
C MET A 114 10.50 -0.88 -15.25
N ALA A 115 11.41 -0.76 -14.29
CA ALA A 115 11.08 -0.23 -12.98
C ALA A 115 10.76 1.27 -13.03
N VAL A 116 11.55 2.07 -13.78
CA VAL A 116 11.31 3.51 -13.96
C VAL A 116 9.94 3.74 -14.60
N ALA A 117 9.68 3.11 -15.75
CA ALA A 117 8.46 3.33 -16.52
C ALA A 117 7.20 2.79 -15.81
N ASN A 118 7.28 1.63 -15.16
CA ASN A 118 6.15 1.09 -14.41
C ASN A 118 5.85 1.88 -13.14
N ARG A 119 6.88 2.37 -12.44
CA ARG A 119 6.69 3.30 -11.31
C ARG A 119 6.00 4.58 -11.75
N ALA A 120 6.43 5.16 -12.87
CA ALA A 120 5.81 6.36 -13.43
C ALA A 120 4.32 6.14 -13.76
N LYS A 121 3.98 5.01 -14.38
CA LYS A 121 2.59 4.63 -14.64
C LYS A 121 1.78 4.49 -13.35
N ALA A 122 2.33 3.83 -12.33
CA ALA A 122 1.67 3.65 -11.04
C ALA A 122 1.45 4.98 -10.29
N LEU A 123 2.45 5.88 -10.30
CA LEU A 123 2.33 7.23 -9.73
C LEU A 123 1.20 8.03 -10.39
N ARG A 124 1.18 8.00 -11.73
CA ARG A 124 0.17 8.67 -12.54
C ARG A 124 -1.25 8.21 -12.22
N ALA A 125 -1.45 6.96 -11.81
CA ALA A 125 -2.78 6.45 -11.42
C ALA A 125 -3.40 7.20 -10.23
N PHE A 126 -2.59 7.87 -9.41
CA PHE A 126 -3.05 8.68 -8.27
C PHE A 126 -2.97 10.19 -8.52
N ALA A 127 -2.59 10.62 -9.73
CA ALA A 127 -2.42 12.04 -10.04
C ALA A 127 -3.73 12.82 -9.83
N ASP A 128 -4.87 12.25 -10.24
CA ASP A 128 -6.17 12.93 -10.17
C ASP A 128 -6.67 13.17 -8.71
N ILE A 129 -6.24 12.34 -7.76
CA ILE A 129 -6.53 12.52 -6.31
C ILE A 129 -5.42 13.24 -5.52
N SER A 130 -4.34 13.65 -6.21
CA SER A 130 -3.22 14.39 -5.60
C SER A 130 -3.40 15.91 -5.60
N ASP A 131 -4.54 16.37 -6.13
CA ASP A 131 -4.98 17.77 -6.12
C ASP A 131 -3.92 18.77 -6.62
N LYS A 132 -3.36 19.63 -5.75
CA LYS A 132 -2.31 20.60 -6.11
C LYS A 132 -1.06 19.96 -6.76
N TYR A 133 -0.83 18.65 -6.56
CA TYR A 133 0.31 17.93 -7.13
C TYR A 133 0.02 17.20 -8.44
N ARG A 134 -1.22 17.28 -8.94
CA ARG A 134 -1.66 16.57 -10.13
C ARG A 134 -0.76 16.82 -11.33
N ALA A 135 -0.53 18.10 -11.67
CA ALA A 135 0.29 18.46 -12.82
C ALA A 135 1.74 17.99 -12.66
N SER A 136 2.30 18.08 -11.45
CA SER A 136 3.66 17.63 -11.19
C SER A 136 3.83 16.13 -11.37
N ILE A 137 2.89 15.33 -10.88
CA ILE A 137 2.95 13.87 -11.02
C ILE A 137 2.90 13.47 -12.50
N TYR A 138 2.03 14.09 -13.31
CA TYR A 138 1.99 13.80 -14.75
C TYR A 138 3.30 14.15 -15.46
N VAL A 139 3.88 15.30 -15.14
CA VAL A 139 5.13 15.77 -15.76
C VAL A 139 6.29 14.85 -15.36
N THR A 140 6.40 14.48 -14.08
CA THR A 140 7.40 13.52 -13.60
C THR A 140 7.22 12.16 -14.27
N ALA A 141 6.00 11.63 -14.35
CA ALA A 141 5.74 10.36 -15.01
C ALA A 141 6.11 10.39 -16.50
N TYR A 142 5.79 11.48 -17.20
CA TYR A 142 6.17 11.67 -18.60
C TYR A 142 7.70 11.67 -18.77
N GLN A 143 8.41 12.42 -17.93
CA GLN A 143 9.87 12.54 -18.00
C GLN A 143 10.56 11.22 -17.67
N ASP A 144 10.10 10.50 -16.65
CA ASP A 144 10.63 9.19 -16.26
C ASP A 144 10.46 8.19 -17.41
N ILE A 145 9.26 8.04 -17.98
CA ILE A 145 9.01 7.13 -19.10
C ILE A 145 9.86 7.53 -20.31
N LYS A 146 9.90 8.82 -20.65
CA LYS A 146 10.66 9.32 -21.80
C LYS A 146 12.16 9.07 -21.65
N SER A 147 12.69 9.14 -20.42
CA SER A 147 14.13 8.96 -20.15
C SER A 147 14.65 7.56 -20.43
N VAL A 148 13.78 6.54 -20.44
CA VAL A 148 14.17 5.13 -20.61
C VAL A 148 13.62 4.49 -21.89
N LEU A 149 12.84 5.22 -22.69
CA LEU A 149 12.11 4.69 -23.83
C LEU A 149 13.00 4.11 -24.95
N ASP A 150 14.19 4.71 -25.10
CA ASP A 150 15.18 4.33 -26.10
C ASP A 150 16.28 3.42 -25.52
N ASP A 151 16.19 3.02 -24.26
CA ASP A 151 17.12 2.05 -23.65
C ASP A 151 16.87 0.65 -24.24
N PRO A 152 17.87 0.00 -24.87
CA PRO A 152 17.72 -1.35 -25.42
C PRO A 152 17.27 -2.40 -24.39
N LYS A 153 17.61 -2.22 -23.10
CA LYS A 153 17.20 -3.13 -22.02
C LYS A 153 15.69 -3.15 -21.83
N LEU A 154 14.98 -2.08 -22.19
CA LEU A 154 13.53 -2.03 -22.13
C LEU A 154 12.91 -3.12 -23.02
N VAL A 155 13.39 -3.25 -24.27
CA VAL A 155 12.92 -4.29 -25.20
C VAL A 155 13.49 -5.65 -24.82
N GLN A 156 14.74 -5.73 -24.34
CA GLN A 156 15.36 -6.98 -23.91
C GLN A 156 14.59 -7.66 -22.77
N VAL A 157 14.10 -6.89 -21.79
CA VAL A 157 13.43 -7.42 -20.60
C VAL A 157 11.90 -7.43 -20.76
N GLY A 158 11.31 -6.31 -21.20
CA GLY A 158 9.86 -6.15 -21.29
C GLY A 158 9.26 -6.54 -22.64
N GLY A 159 10.09 -6.73 -23.66
CA GLY A 159 9.65 -6.98 -25.03
C GLY A 159 9.13 -5.73 -25.75
N LEU A 160 8.76 -5.90 -27.01
CA LEU A 160 8.28 -4.81 -27.86
C LEU A 160 6.93 -4.26 -27.41
N GLU A 161 6.06 -5.11 -26.85
CA GLU A 161 4.74 -4.70 -26.36
C GLU A 161 4.83 -3.78 -25.13
N ALA A 162 5.82 -3.96 -24.26
CA ALA A 162 6.08 -3.01 -23.18
C ALA A 162 6.45 -1.63 -23.72
N LYS A 163 7.33 -1.55 -24.72
CA LYS A 163 7.69 -0.28 -25.38
C LYS A 163 6.45 0.43 -25.93
N LYS A 164 5.62 -0.28 -26.70
CA LYS A 164 4.37 0.26 -27.26
C LYS A 164 3.41 0.71 -26.16
N ALA A 165 3.31 -0.03 -25.05
CA ALA A 165 2.47 0.37 -23.92
C ALA A 165 2.94 1.70 -23.32
N PHE A 166 4.25 1.91 -23.16
CA PHE A 166 4.79 3.18 -22.67
C PHE A 166 4.65 4.33 -23.67
N GLU A 167 4.76 4.08 -24.98
CA GLU A 167 4.46 5.09 -26.01
C GLU A 167 3.00 5.54 -25.96
N ARG A 168 2.07 4.60 -25.75
CA ARG A 168 0.64 4.91 -25.54
C ARG A 168 0.42 5.71 -24.26
N GLU A 169 1.15 5.38 -23.19
CA GLU A 169 1.06 6.11 -21.93
C GLU A 169 1.56 7.56 -22.07
N LEU A 170 2.69 7.78 -22.75
CA LEU A 170 3.16 9.14 -23.08
C LEU A 170 2.10 9.93 -23.86
N THR A 171 1.47 9.29 -24.84
CA THR A 171 0.38 9.90 -25.63
C THR A 171 -0.83 10.25 -24.76
N ASN A 172 -1.20 9.40 -23.80
CA ASN A 172 -2.28 9.67 -22.84
C ASN A 172 -1.94 10.85 -21.93
N ILE A 173 -0.72 10.91 -21.42
CA ILE A 173 -0.28 12.05 -20.60
C ILE A 173 -0.31 13.33 -21.44
N GLU A 174 0.20 13.30 -22.67
CA GLU A 174 0.20 14.46 -23.57
C GLU A 174 -1.19 15.01 -23.87
N SER A 175 -2.21 14.15 -24.01
CA SER A 175 -3.58 14.59 -24.29
C SER A 175 -4.24 15.36 -23.15
N ARG A 176 -3.70 15.24 -21.93
CA ARG A 176 -4.17 15.98 -20.73
C ARG A 176 -3.63 17.40 -20.64
N PHE A 177 -2.68 17.79 -21.49
CA PHE A 177 -2.06 19.11 -21.48
C PHE A 177 -2.37 19.87 -22.77
N GLN A 178 -3.03 21.02 -22.64
CA GLN A 178 -3.23 21.94 -23.77
C GLN A 178 -1.88 22.49 -24.26
N ASP A 179 -1.00 22.91 -23.33
CA ASP A 179 0.37 23.31 -23.61
C ASP A 179 1.35 22.17 -23.26
N LYS A 180 1.80 21.44 -24.28
CA LYS A 180 2.77 20.35 -24.13
C LYS A 180 4.17 20.81 -23.69
N SER A 181 4.50 22.10 -23.79
CA SER A 181 5.80 22.61 -23.32
C SER A 181 5.97 22.43 -21.81
N LEU A 182 4.86 22.39 -21.06
CA LEU A 182 4.85 22.14 -19.61
C LEU A 182 5.47 20.78 -19.25
N LEU A 183 5.35 19.77 -20.10
CA LEU A 183 5.92 18.42 -19.88
C LEU A 183 7.45 18.42 -19.88
N LYS A 184 8.08 19.44 -20.48
CA LYS A 184 9.54 19.60 -20.51
C LYS A 184 10.05 20.52 -19.40
N LYS A 185 9.17 21.16 -18.64
CA LYS A 185 9.58 22.05 -17.55
C LYS A 185 10.12 21.22 -16.38
N ASN A 186 11.21 21.70 -15.80
CA ASN A 186 11.71 21.15 -14.55
C ASN A 186 10.84 21.69 -13.40
N ILE A 187 10.03 20.83 -12.81
CA ILE A 187 9.19 21.19 -11.67
C ILE A 187 10.06 21.08 -10.42
N LYS A 188 10.47 22.24 -9.90
CA LYS A 188 11.18 22.30 -8.63
C LYS A 188 10.16 22.17 -7.50
N HIS A 189 10.40 21.19 -6.64
CA HIS A 189 9.68 21.08 -5.37
C HIS A 189 10.51 21.79 -4.30
N PRO A 190 9.97 22.83 -3.63
CA PRO A 190 10.67 23.51 -2.56
C PRO A 190 11.03 22.52 -1.46
N ARG A 191 12.29 22.54 -1.03
CA ARG A 191 12.69 21.78 0.16
C ARG A 191 11.98 22.33 1.37
N TYR A 192 11.57 21.45 2.28
CA TYR A 192 11.00 21.92 3.52
C TYR A 192 12.04 22.59 4.41
N LYS A 193 11.63 23.63 5.13
CA LYS A 193 12.54 24.34 6.03
C LYS A 193 12.72 23.54 7.31
N THR A 194 13.97 23.45 7.76
CA THR A 194 14.32 22.82 9.06
C THR A 194 14.68 23.85 10.13
N ASP A 195 14.62 25.14 9.79
CA ASP A 195 14.86 26.26 10.69
C ASP A 195 13.75 26.31 11.75
N GLY A 196 14.13 26.36 13.02
CA GLY A 196 13.18 26.40 14.14
C GLY A 196 12.65 25.03 14.59
N LEU A 197 12.86 23.96 13.82
CA LEU A 197 12.46 22.61 14.25
C LEU A 197 13.33 22.11 15.42
N THR A 198 12.67 21.58 16.44
CA THR A 198 13.27 20.83 17.54
C THR A 198 13.98 19.57 17.04
N LYS A 199 14.82 18.97 17.89
CA LYS A 199 15.48 17.68 17.58
C LYS A 199 14.47 16.57 17.32
N PHE A 200 13.33 16.58 18.02
CA PHE A 200 12.27 15.59 17.84
C PHE A 200 11.56 15.78 16.51
N GLU A 201 11.20 17.01 16.13
CA GLU A 201 10.54 17.27 14.84
C GLU A 201 11.42 16.86 13.66
N LYS A 202 12.73 17.13 13.71
CA LYS A 202 13.67 16.65 12.67
C LYS A 202 13.69 15.12 12.59
N TYR A 203 13.82 14.45 13.73
CA TYR A 203 13.78 12.99 13.79
C TYR A 203 12.45 12.43 13.27
N TYR A 204 11.33 13.07 13.60
CA TYR A 204 10.01 12.70 13.14
C TYR A 204 9.88 12.79 11.62
N LEU A 205 10.31 13.90 11.02
CA LEU A 205 10.30 14.07 9.57
C LEU A 205 11.21 13.05 8.87
N ASP A 206 12.43 12.86 9.37
CA ASP A 206 13.39 11.90 8.80
C ASP A 206 12.87 10.47 8.86
N PHE A 207 12.36 10.03 10.02
CA PHE A 207 11.78 8.70 10.20
C PHE A 207 10.58 8.49 9.27
N CYS A 208 9.65 9.45 9.24
CA CYS A 208 8.44 9.34 8.42
C CYS A 208 8.76 9.36 6.92
N SER A 209 9.74 10.16 6.48
CA SER A 209 10.18 10.20 5.08
C SER A 209 10.91 8.91 4.68
N GLN A 210 11.78 8.38 5.53
CA GLN A 210 12.47 7.11 5.29
C GLN A 210 11.47 5.95 5.17
N GLU A 211 10.52 5.87 6.09
CA GLU A 211 9.55 4.78 6.13
C GLU A 211 8.35 5.00 5.20
N GLY A 212 8.21 6.22 4.63
CA GLY A 212 7.17 6.59 3.68
C GLY A 212 5.79 6.72 4.30
N LEU A 213 5.67 7.37 5.47
CA LEU A 213 4.48 7.34 6.33
C LEU A 213 3.51 8.52 6.17
N PHE A 214 3.77 9.49 5.30
CA PHE A 214 2.81 10.56 5.01
C PHE A 214 1.77 10.13 3.96
N LEU A 215 0.51 10.53 4.13
CA LEU A 215 -0.63 10.28 3.24
C LEU A 215 -0.56 11.22 2.02
N ASN A 216 0.50 11.10 1.21
CA ASN A 216 0.66 11.85 -0.04
C ASN A 216 1.22 10.96 -1.16
N PHE A 217 1.17 11.52 -2.37
CA PHE A 217 1.65 10.91 -3.61
C PHE A 217 2.99 11.49 -4.09
N HIS A 218 3.63 12.31 -3.25
CA HIS A 218 4.89 12.94 -3.58
C HIS A 218 6.07 12.00 -3.29
N ILE A 219 6.09 10.87 -4.00
CA ILE A 219 6.95 9.73 -3.69
C ILE A 219 8.32 9.81 -4.41
N HIS A 220 8.49 10.75 -5.34
CA HIS A 220 9.74 10.92 -6.11
C HIS A 220 10.80 11.77 -5.42
N ASP A 221 10.43 12.60 -4.43
CA ASP A 221 11.36 13.41 -3.64
C ASP A 221 10.87 13.55 -2.20
N GLY A 222 11.54 12.88 -1.26
CA GLY A 222 11.20 12.85 0.17
C GLY A 222 11.68 14.07 0.97
N HIS A 223 12.35 15.05 0.34
CA HIS A 223 12.91 16.23 1.01
C HIS A 223 12.21 17.53 0.61
N CYS A 224 10.93 17.48 0.25
CA CYS A 224 10.14 18.65 -0.12
C CYS A 224 8.89 18.80 0.75
N GLU A 225 8.35 20.02 0.82
CA GLU A 225 7.13 20.33 1.62
C GLU A 225 5.97 19.38 1.27
N ALA A 226 5.83 19.05 -0.01
CA ALA A 226 4.79 18.15 -0.50
C ALA A 226 4.89 16.71 0.01
N ALA A 227 6.07 16.28 0.46
CA ALA A 227 6.31 14.93 0.95
C ALA A 227 6.05 14.77 2.44
N ILE A 228 5.88 15.87 3.18
CA ILE A 228 5.70 15.88 4.65
C ILE A 228 4.30 16.32 5.09
N GLU A 229 3.35 16.37 4.15
CA GLU A 229 1.95 16.69 4.38
C GLU A 229 1.03 15.48 4.14
N ASP A 230 -0.19 15.53 4.68
CA ASP A 230 -1.27 14.56 4.45
C ASP A 230 -2.45 15.20 3.65
N PRO A 231 -2.23 15.68 2.40
CA PRO A 231 -3.15 16.55 1.67
C PRO A 231 -4.38 15.83 1.09
N VAL A 232 -4.38 14.50 1.10
CA VAL A 232 -5.38 13.70 0.38
C VAL A 232 -6.76 13.77 1.04
N PHE A 233 -7.80 13.87 0.20
CA PHE A 233 -9.20 13.95 0.61
C PHE A 233 -10.13 13.36 -0.45
N ILE A 234 -11.36 13.02 -0.04
CA ILE A 234 -12.41 12.57 -0.96
C ILE A 234 -13.04 13.74 -1.71
N ARG A 235 -13.58 13.45 -2.89
CA ARG A 235 -14.47 14.34 -3.64
C ARG A 235 -15.80 13.62 -3.75
N LEU A 236 -16.92 14.33 -3.56
CA LEU A 236 -18.25 13.76 -3.68
C LEU A 236 -19.11 14.60 -4.63
N ILE A 237 -20.01 13.90 -5.32
CA ILE A 237 -20.97 14.42 -6.28
C ILE A 237 -22.35 14.23 -5.65
N THR A 238 -22.91 15.33 -5.15
CA THR A 238 -24.17 15.35 -4.40
C THR A 238 -25.24 16.12 -5.17
N LYS A 239 -26.50 15.89 -4.80
CA LYS A 239 -27.59 16.73 -5.31
C LYS A 239 -27.46 18.15 -4.74
N LEU A 240 -27.96 19.15 -5.45
CA LEU A 240 -27.89 20.55 -5.03
C LEU A 240 -28.53 20.84 -3.65
N ASP A 241 -29.50 20.02 -3.23
CA ASP A 241 -30.20 20.11 -1.95
C ASP A 241 -29.60 19.23 -0.85
N ASP A 242 -28.59 18.43 -1.16
CA ASP A 242 -27.90 17.54 -0.22
C ASP A 242 -26.69 18.26 0.41
N ASN A 243 -26.93 18.81 1.59
CA ASN A 243 -25.92 19.50 2.38
C ASN A 243 -25.24 18.61 3.42
N ASP A 244 -25.65 17.35 3.60
CA ASP A 244 -25.24 16.53 4.74
C ASP A 244 -24.27 15.41 4.34
N THR A 245 -24.48 14.78 3.18
CA THR A 245 -23.73 13.58 2.76
C THR A 245 -22.23 13.85 2.69
N PHE A 246 -21.82 15.00 2.14
CA PHE A 246 -20.40 15.34 2.07
C PHE A 246 -19.77 15.43 3.46
N TYR A 247 -20.38 16.18 4.37
CA TYR A 247 -19.82 16.36 5.71
C TYR A 247 -19.85 15.07 6.53
N TYR A 248 -20.83 14.19 6.30
CA TYR A 248 -20.88 12.87 6.93
C TYR A 248 -19.64 12.05 6.58
N PHE A 249 -19.34 11.84 5.30
CA PHE A 249 -18.15 11.10 4.88
C PHE A 249 -16.84 11.84 5.18
N ALA A 250 -16.83 13.16 5.08
CA ALA A 250 -15.67 13.98 5.43
C ALA A 250 -15.28 13.82 6.91
N LYS A 251 -16.27 13.76 7.82
CA LYS A 251 -16.03 13.51 9.25
C LYS A 251 -15.45 12.12 9.51
N GLN A 252 -15.98 11.09 8.84
CA GLN A 252 -15.42 9.75 8.94
C GLN A 252 -13.95 9.71 8.46
N LEU A 253 -13.66 10.35 7.32
CA LEU A 253 -12.30 10.42 6.80
C LEU A 253 -11.37 11.24 7.71
N ASN A 254 -11.86 12.35 8.29
CA ASN A 254 -11.10 13.14 9.26
C ASN A 254 -10.69 12.29 10.47
N GLN A 255 -11.60 11.47 10.99
CA GLN A 255 -11.26 10.55 12.08
C GLN A 255 -10.18 9.55 11.67
N ILE A 256 -10.30 8.94 10.48
CA ILE A 256 -9.28 8.02 9.94
C ILE A 256 -7.91 8.71 9.85
N LYS A 257 -7.87 9.96 9.35
CA LYS A 257 -6.64 10.74 9.23
C LYS A 257 -6.06 11.13 10.59
N GLU A 258 -6.91 11.52 11.54
CA GLU A 258 -6.53 11.83 12.93
C GLU A 258 -5.88 10.61 13.60
N ASP A 259 -6.56 9.45 13.57
CA ASP A 259 -6.04 8.22 14.15
C ASP A 259 -4.70 7.84 13.51
N TYR A 260 -4.57 7.97 12.19
CA TYR A 260 -3.36 7.64 11.47
C TYR A 260 -2.19 8.57 11.86
N ALA A 261 -2.45 9.88 11.97
CA ALA A 261 -1.46 10.85 12.41
C ALA A 261 -1.00 10.57 13.85
N VAL A 262 -1.91 10.21 14.75
CA VAL A 262 -1.61 9.82 16.13
C VAL A 262 -0.82 8.50 16.18
N ALA A 263 -1.23 7.49 15.42
CA ALA A 263 -0.50 6.22 15.34
C ALA A 263 0.93 6.43 14.83
N ARG A 264 1.11 7.27 13.80
CA ARG A 264 2.42 7.66 13.26
C ARG A 264 3.26 8.38 14.32
N LEU A 265 2.68 9.33 15.05
CA LEU A 265 3.35 10.03 16.14
C LEU A 265 3.79 9.07 17.24
N ASN A 266 2.92 8.16 17.68
CA ASN A 266 3.22 7.16 18.71
C ASN A 266 4.35 6.22 18.26
N LEU A 267 4.36 5.80 16.99
CA LEU A 267 5.44 5.01 16.42
C LEU A 267 6.77 5.75 16.52
N VAL A 268 6.86 7.00 16.04
CA VAL A 268 8.10 7.77 16.09
C VAL A 268 8.54 8.02 17.54
N GLN A 269 7.61 8.40 18.42
CA GLN A 269 7.90 8.64 19.83
C GLN A 269 8.44 7.38 20.53
N SER A 270 7.99 6.18 20.14
CA SER A 270 8.52 4.92 20.68
C SER A 270 10.01 4.72 20.36
N GLN A 271 10.50 5.33 19.28
CA GLN A 271 11.88 5.21 18.80
C GLN A 271 12.78 6.38 19.20
N TYR A 272 12.20 7.50 19.67
CA TYR A 272 12.96 8.69 20.06
C TYR A 272 13.21 8.74 21.57
N LYS A 273 14.43 8.42 22.01
CA LYS A 273 14.81 8.50 23.42
C LYS A 273 14.90 9.93 23.91
N GLN A 274 14.17 10.25 24.98
CA GLN A 274 14.21 11.56 25.60
C GLN A 274 14.04 11.52 27.12
N LYS A 275 14.78 12.41 27.79
CA LYS A 275 14.87 12.47 29.26
C LYS A 275 13.50 12.63 29.95
N ALA A 276 12.58 13.38 29.33
CA ALA A 276 11.24 13.55 29.86
C ALA A 276 10.50 12.20 29.96
N PHE A 277 10.55 11.39 28.89
CA PHE A 277 9.90 10.09 28.84
C PHE A 277 10.59 9.09 29.76
N ASP A 278 11.92 9.12 29.86
CA ASP A 278 12.65 8.29 30.82
C ASP A 278 12.23 8.62 32.26
N ASN A 279 12.11 9.90 32.59
CA ASN A 279 11.70 10.36 33.92
C ASN A 279 10.24 10.01 34.23
N ILE A 280 9.32 10.14 33.25
CA ILE A 280 7.92 9.75 33.39
C ILE A 280 7.82 8.23 33.54
N SER A 281 8.52 7.46 32.69
CA SER A 281 8.51 6.00 32.73
C SER A 281 8.98 5.45 34.08
N LYS A 282 9.92 6.12 34.76
CA LYS A 282 10.38 5.77 36.12
C LYS A 282 9.33 5.96 37.22
N ARG A 283 8.23 6.67 36.94
CA ARG A 283 7.12 6.86 37.90
C ARG A 283 6.18 5.65 37.94
N THR A 284 6.31 4.72 36.99
CA THR A 284 5.55 3.47 36.95
C THR A 284 6.47 2.31 37.29
N SER A 285 6.13 1.57 38.34
CA SER A 285 6.87 0.35 38.72
C SER A 285 6.33 -0.86 37.96
N TYR A 286 7.22 -1.61 37.34
CA TYR A 286 6.93 -2.91 36.73
C TYR A 286 7.67 -4.00 37.50
N VAL A 287 7.07 -5.18 37.64
CA VAL A 287 7.75 -6.32 38.25
C VAL A 287 8.88 -6.77 37.32
N TYR A 288 10.11 -6.80 37.83
CA TYR A 288 11.25 -7.35 37.09
C TYR A 288 11.23 -8.87 37.19
N ALA A 289 10.90 -9.54 36.10
CA ALA A 289 10.75 -11.00 36.05
C ALA A 289 12.07 -11.76 35.81
N LEU A 290 13.23 -11.07 35.80
CA LEU A 290 14.57 -11.63 35.55
C LEU A 290 14.71 -12.35 34.19
N ASP A 291 13.80 -12.06 33.26
CA ASP A 291 13.65 -12.71 31.96
C ASP A 291 13.94 -11.77 30.78
N TYR A 292 14.51 -10.60 31.04
CA TYR A 292 14.75 -9.54 30.04
C TYR A 292 13.49 -9.01 29.35
N SER A 293 12.31 -9.23 29.92
CA SER A 293 11.07 -8.59 29.45
C SER A 293 11.13 -7.06 29.62
N GLN A 294 10.72 -6.36 28.57
CA GLN A 294 10.75 -4.92 28.50
C GLN A 294 9.37 -4.33 28.78
N PHE A 295 9.25 -3.64 29.92
CA PHE A 295 8.10 -2.81 30.27
C PHE A 295 8.54 -1.38 30.53
N ASN A 296 8.13 -0.47 29.65
CA ASN A 296 8.41 0.97 29.75
C ASN A 296 7.46 1.74 28.83
N LEU A 297 7.50 3.08 28.93
CA LEU A 297 6.64 3.97 28.13
C LEU A 297 6.84 3.79 26.61
N TYR A 298 8.08 3.56 26.14
CA TYR A 298 8.37 3.39 24.71
C TYR A 298 7.72 2.12 24.13
N ILE A 299 7.78 1.00 24.85
CA ILE A 299 7.07 -0.24 24.48
C ILE A 299 5.55 -0.01 24.48
N GLY A 300 5.03 0.75 25.45
CA GLY A 300 3.62 1.13 25.48
C GLY A 300 3.19 1.93 24.24
N LEU A 301 4.00 2.92 23.85
CA LEU A 301 3.77 3.75 22.65
C LEU A 301 3.80 2.91 21.37
N LEU A 302 4.78 2.00 21.23
CA LEU A 302 4.87 1.10 20.07
C LEU A 302 3.63 0.19 19.97
N LYS A 303 3.21 -0.41 21.08
CA LYS A 303 1.97 -1.22 21.14
C LYS A 303 0.72 -0.40 20.83
N SER A 304 0.67 0.88 21.22
CA SER A 304 -0.44 1.77 20.87
C SER A 304 -0.48 2.02 19.37
N ALA A 305 0.66 2.44 18.79
CA ALA A 305 0.77 2.68 17.35
C ALA A 305 0.29 1.47 16.52
N PHE A 306 0.66 0.25 16.91
CA PHE A 306 0.19 -0.97 16.25
C PHE A 306 -1.34 -1.12 16.32
N LYS A 307 -1.93 -0.98 17.51
CA LYS A 307 -3.39 -1.12 17.69
C LYS A 307 -4.15 -0.05 16.91
N ASP A 308 -3.69 1.20 17.00
CA ASP A 308 -4.32 2.35 16.35
C ASP A 308 -4.27 2.18 14.83
N ALA A 309 -3.13 1.76 14.27
CA ALA A 309 -2.99 1.42 12.86
C ALA A 309 -3.96 0.31 12.42
N PHE A 310 -4.07 -0.77 13.20
CA PHE A 310 -4.98 -1.88 12.87
C PHE A 310 -6.44 -1.44 12.89
N ASN A 311 -6.85 -0.67 13.91
CA ASN A 311 -8.23 -0.23 14.09
C ASN A 311 -8.73 0.67 12.95
N ILE A 312 -7.82 1.39 12.27
CA ILE A 312 -8.17 2.18 11.09
C ILE A 312 -8.72 1.31 9.95
N LEU A 313 -8.23 0.06 9.80
CA LEU A 313 -8.77 -0.85 8.78
C LEU A 313 -10.27 -1.08 9.01
N ASP A 314 -10.70 -1.31 10.26
CA ASP A 314 -12.11 -1.51 10.59
C ASP A 314 -12.94 -0.24 10.30
N LYS A 315 -12.38 0.96 10.52
CA LYS A 315 -13.02 2.23 10.12
C LYS A 315 -13.17 2.39 8.60
N ILE A 316 -12.21 1.90 7.82
CA ILE A 316 -12.34 1.82 6.36
C ILE A 316 -13.50 0.89 5.96
N ALA A 317 -13.67 -0.23 6.66
CA ALA A 317 -14.79 -1.15 6.40
C ALA A 317 -16.16 -0.53 6.73
N VAL A 318 -16.26 0.23 7.82
CA VAL A 318 -17.47 1.02 8.15
C VAL A 318 -17.75 2.06 7.06
N PHE A 319 -16.75 2.81 6.62
CA PHE A 319 -16.92 3.78 5.54
C PHE A 319 -17.48 3.13 4.27
N ILE A 320 -16.95 1.97 3.86
CA ILE A 320 -17.42 1.24 2.65
C ILE A 320 -18.86 0.76 2.82
N ASN A 321 -19.21 0.26 4.02
CA ASN A 321 -20.58 -0.15 4.32
C ASN A 321 -21.56 1.00 4.12
N ASP A 322 -21.22 2.18 4.65
CA ASP A 322 -22.07 3.36 4.58
C ASP A 322 -22.13 3.92 3.15
N TYR A 323 -20.98 3.97 2.46
CA TYR A 323 -20.90 4.49 1.10
C TYR A 323 -21.73 3.67 0.10
N TYR A 324 -21.67 2.33 0.20
CA TYR A 324 -22.49 1.45 -0.64
C TYR A 324 -23.87 1.15 -0.05
N ASN A 325 -24.19 1.66 1.13
CA ASN A 325 -25.40 1.33 1.89
C ASN A 325 -25.64 -0.20 1.95
N LEU A 326 -24.64 -0.96 2.42
CA LEU A 326 -24.73 -2.43 2.52
C LEU A 326 -25.63 -2.92 3.67
N GLU A 327 -26.13 -1.99 4.50
CA GLU A 327 -27.05 -2.24 5.62
C GLU A 327 -26.52 -3.25 6.66
N LEU A 328 -25.19 -3.40 6.77
CA LEU A 328 -24.59 -4.20 7.83
C LEU A 328 -24.66 -3.44 9.16
N LYS A 329 -24.92 -4.18 10.24
CA LYS A 329 -24.94 -3.61 11.59
C LYS A 329 -23.52 -3.23 11.99
N GLU A 330 -23.31 -1.95 12.32
CA GLU A 330 -22.01 -1.35 12.64
C GLU A 330 -21.18 -2.18 13.64
N ASN A 331 -21.80 -2.68 14.72
CA ASN A 331 -21.14 -3.50 15.76
C ASN A 331 -20.50 -4.81 15.24
N ASN A 332 -20.80 -5.22 14.02
CA ASN A 332 -20.33 -6.44 13.39
C ASN A 332 -19.47 -6.19 12.13
N ILE A 333 -19.02 -4.95 11.92
CA ILE A 333 -18.20 -4.59 10.76
C ILE A 333 -16.73 -4.62 11.16
N TYR A 334 -15.98 -5.54 10.53
CA TYR A 334 -14.52 -5.61 10.66
C TYR A 334 -13.91 -5.85 9.29
N PHE A 335 -12.81 -5.16 8.99
CA PHE A 335 -12.13 -5.26 7.70
C PHE A 335 -11.66 -6.67 7.40
N ILE A 336 -11.20 -7.40 8.41
CA ILE A 336 -10.68 -8.76 8.23
C ILE A 336 -11.77 -9.83 8.27
N THR A 337 -13.04 -9.45 8.43
CA THR A 337 -14.17 -10.38 8.41
C THR A 337 -14.82 -10.40 7.03
N ALA A 338 -15.35 -11.55 6.66
CA ALA A 338 -15.93 -11.75 5.34
C ALA A 338 -17.15 -10.86 5.08
N SER A 339 -17.85 -10.35 6.11
CA SER A 339 -19.14 -9.68 5.97
C SER A 339 -19.15 -8.48 5.02
N ILE A 340 -18.10 -7.67 5.02
CA ILE A 340 -17.99 -6.49 4.14
C ILE A 340 -17.55 -6.85 2.70
N TRP A 341 -16.95 -8.03 2.49
CA TRP A 341 -16.37 -8.44 1.19
C TRP A 341 -17.14 -9.56 0.49
N GLU A 342 -17.81 -10.41 1.26
CA GLU A 342 -18.45 -11.64 0.82
C GLU A 342 -19.88 -11.71 1.39
N ASP A 343 -20.81 -12.21 0.57
CA ASP A 343 -22.14 -12.62 1.00
C ASP A 343 -22.30 -14.13 0.77
N LYS A 344 -22.60 -14.88 1.83
CA LYS A 344 -22.73 -16.35 1.82
C LYS A 344 -21.54 -17.08 1.17
N GLY A 345 -20.32 -16.56 1.35
CA GLY A 345 -19.07 -17.13 0.84
C GLY A 345 -18.74 -16.79 -0.62
N ALA A 346 -19.58 -16.00 -1.29
CA ALA A 346 -19.30 -15.44 -2.60
C ALA A 346 -18.89 -13.96 -2.48
N ILE A 347 -17.99 -13.48 -3.34
CA ILE A 347 -17.60 -12.07 -3.40
C ILE A 347 -18.86 -11.22 -3.67
N ARG A 348 -19.03 -10.13 -2.90
CA ARG A 348 -20.14 -9.19 -3.08
C ARG A 348 -20.21 -8.64 -4.49
N ARG A 349 -21.42 -8.48 -5.02
CA ARG A 349 -21.65 -7.97 -6.39
C ARG A 349 -21.21 -6.52 -6.52
N GLU A 350 -21.35 -5.73 -5.45
CA GLU A 350 -20.87 -4.36 -5.36
C GLU A 350 -19.37 -4.27 -5.60
N ILE A 351 -18.60 -5.29 -5.18
CA ILE A 351 -17.17 -5.37 -5.49
C ILE A 351 -17.00 -5.84 -6.93
N LEU A 352 -17.52 -7.01 -7.29
CA LEU A 352 -17.29 -7.63 -8.61
C LEU A 352 -17.65 -6.71 -9.78
N ASN A 353 -18.80 -6.04 -9.68
CA ASN A 353 -19.32 -5.20 -10.74
C ASN A 353 -18.84 -3.74 -10.63
N SER A 354 -18.01 -3.43 -9.63
CA SER A 354 -17.58 -2.04 -9.43
C SER A 354 -16.76 -1.54 -10.59
N GLU A 355 -15.89 -2.35 -11.22
CA GLU A 355 -14.80 -1.85 -12.08
C GLU A 355 -13.97 -0.77 -11.35
N ASN A 356 -13.82 -0.90 -10.03
CA ASN A 356 -13.07 0.02 -9.20
C ASN A 356 -11.77 -0.63 -8.73
N ILE A 357 -10.68 -0.25 -9.37
CA ILE A 357 -9.37 -0.85 -9.13
C ILE A 357 -8.90 -0.65 -7.67
N SER A 358 -9.29 0.44 -7.02
CA SER A 358 -8.93 0.69 -5.62
C SER A 358 -9.80 -0.09 -4.63
N LEU A 359 -11.06 -0.37 -4.98
CA LEU A 359 -11.87 -1.32 -4.22
C LEU A 359 -11.31 -2.75 -4.35
N TYR A 360 -10.83 -3.13 -5.54
CA TYR A 360 -10.12 -4.40 -5.75
C TYR A 360 -8.85 -4.48 -4.91
N ALA A 361 -8.11 -3.38 -4.75
CA ALA A 361 -6.94 -3.32 -3.89
C ALA A 361 -7.29 -3.58 -2.42
N LEU A 362 -8.36 -2.94 -1.90
CA LEU A 362 -8.84 -3.18 -0.54
C LEU A 362 -9.32 -4.62 -0.32
N TYR A 363 -10.06 -5.17 -1.28
CA TYR A 363 -10.44 -6.58 -1.26
C TYR A 363 -9.21 -7.51 -1.29
N ASP A 364 -8.18 -7.17 -2.07
CA ASP A 364 -6.94 -7.93 -2.12
C ASP A 364 -6.17 -7.92 -0.78
N ILE A 365 -6.17 -6.79 -0.07
CA ILE A 365 -5.63 -6.69 1.30
C ILE A 365 -6.41 -7.62 2.23
N TYR A 366 -7.74 -7.63 2.16
CA TYR A 366 -8.55 -8.59 2.91
C TYR A 366 -8.19 -10.04 2.59
N ARG A 367 -7.96 -10.38 1.31
CA ARG A 367 -7.52 -11.73 0.94
C ARG A 367 -6.17 -12.10 1.55
N ASP A 368 -5.24 -11.15 1.69
CA ASP A 368 -3.98 -11.39 2.39
C ASP A 368 -4.21 -11.71 3.88
N PHE A 369 -5.17 -11.06 4.54
CA PHE A 369 -5.60 -11.38 5.92
C PHE A 369 -6.38 -12.69 6.06
N LYS A 370 -7.13 -13.07 5.01
CA LYS A 370 -7.82 -14.38 4.92
C LYS A 370 -6.80 -15.50 4.73
N SER A 371 -5.73 -15.25 4.00
CA SER A 371 -4.59 -16.14 3.85
C SER A 371 -3.64 -16.12 5.07
N ASN A 372 -2.59 -16.94 5.04
CA ASN A 372 -1.56 -16.92 6.08
C ASN A 372 -0.58 -15.74 5.97
N ARG A 373 -0.70 -14.87 4.94
CA ARG A 373 0.28 -13.79 4.72
C ARG A 373 0.31 -12.76 5.85
N CYS A 374 -0.84 -12.35 6.37
CA CYS A 374 -0.91 -11.40 7.49
C CYS A 374 -1.14 -12.09 8.84
N GLN A 375 -0.72 -13.36 8.98
CA GLN A 375 -0.95 -14.13 10.20
C GLN A 375 -0.24 -13.52 11.42
N LYS A 376 1.01 -13.06 11.26
CA LYS A 376 1.79 -12.42 12.34
C LYS A 376 1.11 -11.15 12.85
N ILE A 377 0.68 -10.27 11.94
CA ILE A 377 -0.13 -9.07 12.26
C ILE A 377 -1.40 -9.45 13.05
N LYS A 378 -2.15 -10.47 12.60
CA LYS A 378 -3.37 -10.92 13.31
C LYS A 378 -3.07 -11.45 14.71
N GLN A 379 -1.98 -12.20 14.87
CA GLN A 379 -1.57 -12.74 16.17
C GLN A 379 -1.18 -11.62 17.13
N ILE A 380 -0.36 -10.66 16.69
CA ILE A 380 0.03 -9.48 17.48
C ILE A 380 -1.21 -8.68 17.88
N ARG A 381 -2.11 -8.38 16.94
CA ARG A 381 -3.37 -7.68 17.22
C ARG A 381 -4.18 -8.38 18.30
N ASN A 382 -4.41 -9.68 18.17
CA ASN A 382 -5.20 -10.45 19.14
C ASN A 382 -4.51 -10.52 20.52
N ALA A 383 -3.18 -10.63 20.54
CA ALA A 383 -2.41 -10.62 21.78
C ALA A 383 -2.50 -9.26 22.48
N LEU A 384 -2.44 -8.15 21.74
CA LEU A 384 -2.52 -6.79 22.28
C LEU A 384 -3.92 -6.35 22.73
N THR A 385 -4.97 -6.91 22.13
CA THR A 385 -6.36 -6.49 22.39
C THR A 385 -7.07 -7.36 23.41
N HIS A 386 -6.80 -8.67 23.41
CA HIS A 386 -7.57 -9.63 24.20
C HIS A 386 -6.71 -10.48 25.14
N ARG A 387 -5.38 -10.35 25.10
CA ARG A 387 -4.46 -11.18 25.89
C ARG A 387 -3.27 -10.35 26.41
N ARG A 388 -2.14 -11.01 26.63
CA ARG A 388 -0.86 -10.41 26.99
C ARG A 388 0.12 -10.58 25.83
N LEU A 389 0.80 -9.51 25.47
CA LEU A 389 2.01 -9.55 24.63
C LEU A 389 3.18 -8.99 25.43
N VAL A 390 4.15 -9.83 25.75
CA VAL A 390 5.40 -9.44 26.42
C VAL A 390 6.45 -9.21 25.35
N VAL A 391 7.21 -8.12 25.50
CA VAL A 391 8.26 -7.75 24.54
C VAL A 391 9.61 -8.00 25.18
N PHE A 392 10.55 -8.60 24.46
CA PHE A 392 11.90 -8.90 24.93
C PHE A 392 12.95 -8.13 24.14
N ASP A 393 14.13 -7.98 24.75
CA ASP A 393 15.28 -7.43 24.07
C ASP A 393 15.80 -8.40 22.99
N SER A 394 15.85 -7.94 21.74
CA SER A 394 16.27 -8.74 20.58
C SER A 394 17.71 -9.23 20.67
N LEU A 395 18.58 -8.56 21.44
CA LEU A 395 19.98 -8.93 21.58
C LEU A 395 20.23 -10.06 22.59
N ILE A 396 19.24 -10.34 23.44
CA ILE A 396 19.43 -11.20 24.63
C ILE A 396 18.59 -12.47 24.55
N THR A 397 17.42 -12.43 23.90
CA THR A 397 16.47 -13.56 23.90
C THR A 397 16.11 -13.97 22.49
N SER A 398 16.47 -15.20 22.10
CA SER A 398 15.92 -15.85 20.92
C SER A 398 14.57 -16.46 21.29
N ILE A 399 13.48 -15.88 20.78
CA ILE A 399 12.14 -16.43 20.95
C ILE A 399 11.86 -17.39 19.78
N ASP A 400 11.31 -18.56 20.08
CA ASP A 400 10.81 -19.47 19.05
C ASP A 400 9.45 -18.95 18.56
N ASP A 401 9.48 -18.28 17.39
CA ASP A 401 8.33 -17.64 16.74
C ASP A 401 7.15 -18.59 16.50
N ASP A 402 7.39 -19.90 16.36
CA ASP A 402 6.33 -20.89 16.07
C ASP A 402 5.63 -21.41 17.35
N ALA A 403 6.28 -21.31 18.51
CA ALA A 403 5.78 -21.85 19.78
C ALA A 403 5.13 -20.78 20.69
N ASP A 404 5.57 -19.52 20.62
CA ASP A 404 5.19 -18.50 21.61
C ASP A 404 4.35 -17.34 21.06
N LYS A 405 3.03 -17.48 21.17
CA LYS A 405 2.06 -16.47 20.69
C LYS A 405 1.93 -15.23 21.60
N HIS A 406 2.62 -15.19 22.73
CA HIS A 406 2.48 -14.13 23.72
C HIS A 406 3.78 -13.37 23.97
N ASN A 407 4.87 -13.76 23.32
CA ASN A 407 6.17 -13.14 23.43
C ASN A 407 6.64 -12.71 22.04
N ILE A 408 7.35 -11.60 21.96
CA ILE A 408 7.89 -11.06 20.71
C ILE A 408 9.15 -10.24 21.03
N ASP A 409 10.14 -10.26 20.15
CA ASP A 409 11.28 -9.37 20.30
C ASP A 409 10.93 -7.93 19.86
N SER A 410 11.66 -6.95 20.39
CA SER A 410 11.38 -5.53 20.13
C SER A 410 11.51 -5.14 18.66
N ASP A 411 12.46 -5.74 17.94
CA ASP A 411 12.76 -5.38 16.55
C ASP A 411 11.70 -5.93 15.60
N THR A 412 11.25 -7.16 15.84
CA THR A 412 10.11 -7.76 15.14
C THR A 412 8.84 -6.95 15.39
N LEU A 413 8.53 -6.57 16.64
CA LEU A 413 7.34 -5.76 16.92
C LEU A 413 7.42 -4.41 16.19
N LEU A 414 8.59 -3.77 16.19
CA LEU A 414 8.82 -2.52 15.46
C LEU A 414 8.60 -2.71 13.95
N GLN A 415 9.22 -3.74 13.36
CA GLN A 415 9.12 -4.03 11.94
C GLN A 415 7.67 -4.32 11.51
N GLU A 416 6.95 -5.14 12.29
CA GLU A 416 5.54 -5.45 12.05
C GLU A 416 4.65 -4.21 12.22
N THR A 417 4.98 -3.31 13.15
CA THR A 417 4.28 -2.03 13.30
C THR A 417 4.51 -1.11 12.11
N VAL A 418 5.75 -0.98 11.62
CA VAL A 418 6.07 -0.21 10.41
C VAL A 418 5.37 -0.80 9.18
N ASN A 419 5.38 -2.12 9.03
CA ASN A 419 4.69 -2.82 7.95
C ASN A 419 3.18 -2.57 7.97
N LEU A 420 2.57 -2.64 9.15
CA LEU A 420 1.15 -2.34 9.34
C LEU A 420 0.84 -0.85 9.06
N MET A 421 1.68 0.09 9.48
CA MET A 421 1.53 1.51 9.17
C MET A 421 1.55 1.75 7.65
N ARG A 422 2.49 1.13 6.92
CA ARG A 422 2.55 1.20 5.46
C ARG A 422 1.31 0.62 4.79
N LEU A 423 0.85 -0.54 5.25
CA LEU A 423 -0.39 -1.17 4.75
C LEU A 423 -1.62 -0.29 5.01
N THR A 424 -1.69 0.30 6.20
CA THR A 424 -2.79 1.18 6.60
C THR A 424 -2.80 2.46 5.77
N LYS A 425 -1.64 3.09 5.54
CA LYS A 425 -1.50 4.21 4.59
C LYS A 425 -2.02 3.84 3.21
N ALA A 426 -1.60 2.68 2.68
CA ALA A 426 -2.04 2.23 1.36
C ALA A 426 -3.56 2.05 1.34
N ALA A 427 -4.14 1.42 2.37
CA ALA A 427 -5.59 1.24 2.50
C ALA A 427 -6.36 2.57 2.57
N ILE A 428 -5.88 3.57 3.32
CA ILE A 428 -6.49 4.91 3.37
C ILE A 428 -6.48 5.56 1.98
N ILE A 429 -5.33 5.50 1.29
CA ILE A 429 -5.20 6.01 -0.08
C ILE A 429 -6.16 5.29 -1.04
N TYR A 430 -6.30 3.97 -0.92
CA TYR A 430 -7.23 3.20 -1.72
C TYR A 430 -8.67 3.55 -1.43
N LEU A 431 -9.04 3.80 -0.17
CA LEU A 431 -10.37 4.29 0.18
C LEU A 431 -10.67 5.62 -0.51
N ILE A 432 -9.73 6.57 -0.46
CA ILE A 432 -9.91 7.89 -1.09
C ILE A 432 -10.06 7.76 -2.61
N ASN A 433 -9.19 6.97 -3.24
CA ASN A 433 -9.24 6.76 -4.68
C ASN A 433 -10.48 5.95 -5.11
N PHE A 434 -10.92 5.01 -4.27
CA PHE A 434 -12.16 4.26 -4.46
C PHE A 434 -13.34 5.23 -4.60
N VAL A 435 -13.50 6.15 -3.64
CA VAL A 435 -14.56 7.16 -3.69
C VAL A 435 -14.42 8.02 -4.94
N ASN A 436 -13.22 8.53 -5.25
CA ASN A 436 -13.02 9.35 -6.44
C ASN A 436 -13.44 8.65 -7.73
N ILE A 437 -13.08 7.37 -7.90
CA ILE A 437 -13.45 6.56 -9.08
C ILE A 437 -14.97 6.37 -9.16
N GLU A 438 -15.65 6.07 -8.04
CA GLU A 438 -17.11 5.91 -8.03
C GLU A 438 -17.84 7.22 -8.36
N GLU A 439 -17.38 8.33 -7.82
CA GLU A 439 -17.98 9.64 -8.09
C GLU A 439 -17.73 10.08 -9.55
N GLU A 440 -16.55 9.82 -10.11
CA GLU A 440 -16.30 10.05 -11.54
C GLU A 440 -17.24 9.25 -12.46
N LYS A 441 -17.61 8.01 -12.07
CA LYS A 441 -18.60 7.22 -12.80
C LYS A 441 -19.99 7.85 -12.71
N LYS A 442 -20.41 8.28 -11.51
CA LYS A 442 -21.68 9.00 -11.30
C LYS A 442 -21.75 10.27 -12.17
N HIS A 443 -20.65 11.02 -12.24
CA HIS A 443 -20.54 12.20 -13.11
C HIS A 443 -20.79 11.87 -14.59
N LYS A 444 -20.12 10.84 -15.10
CA LYS A 444 -20.22 10.41 -16.51
C LYS A 444 -21.61 9.86 -16.85
N ALA A 445 -22.32 9.28 -15.88
CA ALA A 445 -23.67 8.75 -16.05
C ALA A 445 -24.77 9.83 -16.12
N GLY A 446 -24.46 11.11 -15.86
CA GLY A 446 -25.33 12.25 -16.21
C GLY A 446 -26.64 12.41 -15.40
N VAL A 447 -26.68 11.96 -14.15
CA VAL A 447 -27.93 11.98 -13.36
C VAL A 447 -28.12 13.32 -12.65
N LYS A 448 -28.90 14.24 -13.25
CA LYS A 448 -29.43 15.52 -12.67
C LYS A 448 -28.39 16.65 -12.47
N PRO A 449 -28.80 17.90 -12.12
CA PRO A 449 -27.81 18.93 -11.75
C PRO A 449 -27.11 18.51 -10.45
N ILE A 450 -25.79 18.34 -10.55
CA ILE A 450 -24.91 17.89 -9.48
C ILE A 450 -23.88 19.00 -9.22
N LEU A 451 -23.56 19.25 -7.95
CA LEU A 451 -22.40 20.03 -7.55
C LEU A 451 -21.25 19.10 -7.16
N SER A 452 -20.04 19.38 -7.63
CA SER A 452 -18.83 18.75 -7.10
C SER A 452 -18.45 19.46 -5.81
N MET A 453 -18.52 18.75 -4.68
CA MET A 453 -18.06 19.27 -3.39
C MET A 453 -16.61 18.88 -3.15
N TYR A 454 -15.78 19.88 -2.87
CA TYR A 454 -14.36 19.74 -2.56
C TYR A 454 -14.09 20.41 -1.21
N ALA A 455 -13.34 19.73 -0.34
CA ALA A 455 -12.78 20.35 0.87
C ALA A 455 -11.49 21.07 0.49
N ASP A 456 -11.45 22.39 0.70
CA ASP A 456 -10.19 23.12 0.71
C ASP A 456 -9.35 22.66 1.90
N THR A 457 -8.39 21.76 1.62
CA THR A 457 -7.50 21.21 2.65
C THR A 457 -6.44 22.21 3.10
N SER A 458 -6.33 23.38 2.45
CA SER A 458 -5.42 24.44 2.89
C SER A 458 -5.92 25.19 4.13
N GLN A 459 -7.21 25.04 4.48
CA GLN A 459 -7.79 25.67 5.68
C GLN A 459 -7.42 24.98 7.01
N PHE A 460 -6.70 23.85 6.95
CA PHE A 460 -6.31 23.04 8.11
C PHE A 460 -4.78 22.98 8.34
N LEU A 461 -4.00 23.82 7.64
CA LEU A 461 -2.55 23.93 7.80
C LEU A 461 -2.17 25.24 8.48
#